data_AF-A0A257ZKI5-F1
#
_entry.id   AF-A0A257ZKI5-F1
#
_cell.length_a   1.000
_cell.length_b   1.000
_cell.length_c   1.000
_cell.angle_alpha   90.00
_cell.angle_beta   90.00
_cell.angle_gamma   90.00
#
_symmetry.space_group_name_H-M   'P 1'
#
loop_
_entity.id
_entity.type
_entity.pdbx_description
1 polymer ?
#
loop_
_entity_poly.entity_id
_entity_poly.type
_entity_poly.pdbx_seq_one_letter_code
_entity_poly.pdbx_strand_id
1 'polypeptide(L)'
;MIRAAYALVFLFLTALAAHAGDDPYVRPSDIDLLAILAPAPAPDSAITREDLRILLDLQATRTPEMVAMANADVQRTLQRFSQVVGTDLSTARAPKANALVDKATADSAAIFLPAKAKWQRLRPYVQFPQIKLVVPPEDTYSYPSGHAAFGMGTAILLALSAVAMVAMMMRNPAFQDDLKAARAEVRSLLNLPPLPQDALPALPSPSIVPTQAEAPATAK
;
A
#
# COMPACT_ATOMS: atom_id res chain seq x y z
N MET A 1 53.55 -25.22 16.31
CA MET A 1 53.02 -26.26 15.39
C MET A 1 51.53 -26.37 15.61
N ILE A 2 50.80 -26.69 14.54
CA ILE A 2 49.37 -27.06 14.44
C ILE A 2 48.40 -25.88 14.20
N ARG A 3 47.85 -25.94 12.98
CA ARG A 3 46.76 -25.18 12.36
C ARG A 3 45.42 -25.82 12.73
N ALA A 4 44.34 -25.04 12.89
CA ALA A 4 42.94 -25.41 12.57
C ALA A 4 42.03 -24.22 12.93
N ALA A 5 41.60 -23.40 11.97
CA ALA A 5 40.36 -23.58 11.18
C ALA A 5 39.08 -23.43 12.03
N TYR A 6 38.59 -22.19 12.15
CA TYR A 6 37.20 -21.95 12.54
C TYR A 6 36.32 -22.23 11.32
N ALA A 7 35.70 -23.40 11.31
CA ALA A 7 34.68 -23.77 10.35
C ALA A 7 33.43 -22.89 10.56
N LEU A 8 33.05 -22.20 9.49
CA LEU A 8 31.76 -21.56 9.30
C LEU A 8 30.66 -22.63 9.40
N VAL A 9 29.85 -22.64 10.46
CA VAL A 9 28.65 -23.48 10.49
C VAL A 9 27.50 -22.66 9.92
N PHE A 10 27.27 -22.85 8.62
CA PHE A 10 25.97 -22.63 7.99
C PHE A 10 24.97 -23.60 8.64
N LEU A 11 23.98 -23.08 9.36
CA LEU A 11 22.76 -23.84 9.64
C LEU A 11 21.68 -23.40 8.66
N PHE A 12 21.68 -24.06 7.50
CA PHE A 12 20.49 -24.19 6.66
C PHE A 12 19.45 -24.98 7.46
N LEU A 13 18.39 -24.32 7.91
CA LEU A 13 17.12 -24.98 8.21
C LEU A 13 16.16 -24.62 7.09
N THR A 14 16.05 -25.57 6.15
CA THR A 14 15.08 -25.57 5.08
C THR A 14 13.65 -25.57 5.62
N ALA A 15 12.83 -24.78 4.95
CA ALA A 15 11.38 -24.80 4.84
C ALA A 15 10.66 -26.06 5.38
N LEU A 16 9.68 -25.85 6.26
CA LEU A 16 8.25 -26.04 5.96
C LEU A 16 7.41 -25.60 7.17
N ALA A 17 6.82 -24.43 7.06
CA ALA A 17 5.43 -24.22 7.48
C ALA A 17 4.82 -23.45 6.31
N ALA A 18 4.42 -24.14 5.22
CA ALA A 18 3.03 -24.59 5.11
C ALA A 18 2.12 -23.66 5.93
N HIS A 19 1.66 -22.58 5.29
CA HIS A 19 0.61 -21.72 5.83
C HIS A 19 -0.66 -22.58 5.94
N ALA A 20 -0.79 -23.27 7.07
CA ALA A 20 -2.03 -23.90 7.46
C ALA A 20 -3.00 -22.76 7.84
N GLY A 21 -3.86 -22.40 6.89
CA GLY A 21 -5.01 -21.51 7.09
C GLY A 21 -4.88 -20.16 6.37
N ASP A 22 -5.09 -20.11 5.05
CA ASP A 22 -5.20 -18.84 4.34
C ASP A 22 -6.63 -18.62 3.83
N ASP A 23 -7.55 -18.42 4.77
CA ASP A 23 -8.78 -17.70 4.45
C ASP A 23 -8.40 -16.31 3.90
N PRO A 24 -9.05 -15.83 2.82
CA PRO A 24 -8.87 -14.46 2.35
C PRO A 24 -9.32 -13.48 3.44
N TYR A 25 -8.70 -12.30 3.50
CA TYR A 25 -9.13 -11.23 4.41
C TYR A 25 -10.51 -10.70 4.03
N VAL A 26 -10.83 -10.69 2.74
CA VAL A 26 -12.12 -10.29 2.18
C VAL A 26 -12.49 -11.22 1.02
N ARG A 27 -13.73 -11.67 1.00
CA ARG A 27 -14.29 -12.48 -0.09
C ARG A 27 -15.08 -11.61 -1.07
N PRO A 28 -15.22 -12.01 -2.34
CA PRO A 28 -16.05 -11.29 -3.31
C PRO A 28 -17.51 -11.10 -2.86
N SER A 29 -18.03 -11.99 -2.02
CA SER A 29 -19.38 -11.89 -1.44
C SER A 29 -19.53 -10.76 -0.41
N ASP A 30 -18.42 -10.26 0.14
CA ASP A 30 -18.45 -9.32 1.25
C ASP A 30 -18.62 -7.87 0.76
N ILE A 31 -18.36 -7.62 -0.53
CA ILE A 31 -18.38 -6.29 -1.15
C ILE A 31 -19.07 -6.37 -2.51
N ASP A 32 -20.21 -5.68 -2.65
CA ASP A 32 -20.79 -5.39 -3.97
C ASP A 32 -20.10 -4.17 -4.59
N LEU A 33 -19.00 -4.42 -5.31
CA LEU A 33 -18.22 -3.35 -5.94
C LEU A 33 -19.04 -2.56 -6.99
N LEU A 34 -20.06 -3.19 -7.59
CA LEU A 34 -20.90 -2.56 -8.61
C LEU A 34 -21.94 -1.61 -8.01
N ALA A 35 -22.27 -1.78 -6.72
CA ALA A 35 -23.06 -0.82 -5.96
C ALA A 35 -22.22 0.38 -5.47
N ILE A 36 -20.90 0.21 -5.34
CA ILE A 36 -19.99 1.24 -4.80
C ILE A 36 -19.41 2.12 -5.92
N LEU A 37 -18.96 1.51 -7.01
CA LEU A 37 -18.36 2.23 -8.13
C LEU A 37 -19.41 2.68 -9.13
N ALA A 38 -19.25 3.91 -9.63
CA ALA A 38 -20.02 4.36 -10.79
C ALA A 38 -19.75 3.44 -12.00
N PRO A 39 -20.72 3.28 -12.92
CA PRO A 39 -20.50 2.54 -14.16
C PRO A 39 -19.30 3.07 -14.95
N ALA A 40 -18.65 2.18 -15.71
CA ALA A 40 -17.63 2.62 -16.67
C ALA A 40 -18.23 3.69 -17.61
N PRO A 41 -17.51 4.80 -17.86
CA PRO A 41 -17.95 5.80 -18.84
C PRO A 41 -18.22 5.18 -20.21
N ALA A 42 -19.33 5.59 -20.84
CA ALA A 42 -19.67 5.11 -22.18
C ALA A 42 -18.62 5.58 -23.22
N PRO A 43 -18.35 4.80 -24.28
CA PRO A 43 -17.33 5.11 -25.28
C PRO A 43 -17.45 6.49 -25.95
N ASP A 44 -18.67 7.00 -26.13
CA ASP A 44 -19.00 8.27 -26.78
C ASP A 44 -19.29 9.41 -25.79
N SER A 45 -19.16 9.15 -24.49
CA SER A 45 -19.45 10.13 -23.44
C SER A 45 -18.46 11.30 -23.42
N ALA A 46 -18.90 12.43 -22.83
CA ALA A 46 -18.03 13.57 -22.57
C ALA A 46 -16.81 13.20 -21.70
N ILE A 47 -16.99 12.29 -20.73
CA ILE A 47 -15.91 11.78 -19.88
C ILE A 47 -14.86 11.05 -20.71
N THR A 48 -15.27 10.14 -21.61
CA THR A 48 -14.32 9.41 -22.46
C THR A 48 -13.57 10.34 -23.42
N ARG A 49 -14.22 11.40 -23.93
CA ARG A 49 -13.53 12.42 -24.75
C ARG A 49 -12.49 13.19 -23.94
N GLU A 50 -12.79 13.51 -22.69
CA GLU A 50 -11.85 14.21 -21.81
C GLU A 50 -10.69 13.30 -21.39
N ASP A 51 -10.94 12.02 -21.07
CA ASP A 51 -9.90 11.03 -20.81
C ASP A 51 -8.93 10.92 -21.99
N LEU A 52 -9.43 10.88 -23.23
CA LEU A 52 -8.59 10.86 -24.43
C LEU A 52 -7.76 12.14 -24.56
N ARG A 53 -8.34 13.32 -24.30
CA ARG A 53 -7.62 14.60 -24.34
C ARG A 53 -6.45 14.59 -23.35
N ILE A 54 -6.69 14.15 -22.11
CA ILE A 54 -5.66 14.04 -21.07
C ILE A 54 -4.55 13.08 -21.50
N LEU A 55 -4.89 11.92 -22.05
CA LEU A 55 -3.89 10.93 -22.50
C LEU A 55 -3.02 11.46 -23.63
N LEU A 56 -3.60 12.22 -24.57
CA LEU A 56 -2.85 12.84 -25.66
C LEU A 56 -1.93 13.96 -25.18
N ASP A 57 -2.38 14.76 -24.22
CA ASP A 57 -1.57 15.79 -23.58
C ASP A 57 -0.38 15.19 -22.82
N LEU A 58 -0.63 14.14 -22.01
CA LEU A 58 0.44 13.38 -21.34
C LEU A 58 1.41 12.74 -22.34
N GLN A 59 0.91 12.23 -23.46
CA GLN A 59 1.77 11.69 -24.52
C GLN A 59 2.65 12.77 -25.17
N ALA A 60 2.11 13.97 -25.39
CA ALA A 60 2.84 15.07 -26.01
C ALA A 60 3.89 15.68 -25.07
N THR A 61 3.65 15.63 -23.76
CA THR A 61 4.47 16.32 -22.75
C THR A 61 5.39 15.41 -21.93
N ARG A 62 5.23 14.08 -22.02
CA ARG A 62 6.06 13.13 -21.24
C ARG A 62 7.55 13.28 -21.54
N THR A 63 8.36 13.33 -20.48
CA THR A 63 9.81 13.30 -20.58
C THR A 63 10.36 11.86 -20.53
N PRO A 64 11.63 11.64 -20.89
CA PRO A 64 12.29 10.34 -20.71
C PRO A 64 12.23 9.83 -19.25
N GLU A 65 12.35 10.73 -18.27
CA GLU A 65 12.26 10.39 -16.85
C GLU A 65 10.85 9.92 -16.47
N MET A 66 9.81 10.57 -17.00
CA MET A 66 8.43 10.13 -16.80
C MET A 66 8.19 8.74 -17.41
N VAL A 67 8.77 8.45 -18.57
CA VAL A 67 8.72 7.12 -19.19
C VAL A 67 9.46 6.08 -18.35
N ALA A 68 10.62 6.41 -17.80
CA ALA A 68 11.37 5.52 -16.92
C ALA A 68 10.59 5.21 -15.64
N MET A 69 9.97 6.22 -15.01
CA MET A 69 9.10 6.03 -13.84
C MET A 69 7.90 5.15 -14.16
N ALA A 70 7.20 5.40 -15.28
CA ALA A 70 6.07 4.58 -15.71
C ALA A 70 6.45 3.11 -15.93
N ASN A 71 7.62 2.84 -16.52
CA ASN A 71 8.13 1.47 -16.69
C ASN A 71 8.51 0.83 -15.35
N ALA A 72 9.09 1.58 -14.41
CA ALA A 72 9.39 1.07 -13.08
C ALA A 72 8.13 0.69 -12.30
N ASP A 73 7.02 1.41 -12.50
CA ASP A 73 5.73 1.17 -11.83
C ASP A 73 4.90 0.05 -12.48
N VAL A 74 5.36 -0.53 -13.59
CA VAL A 74 4.76 -1.75 -14.15
C VAL A 74 4.81 -2.89 -13.13
N GLN A 75 5.91 -2.97 -12.38
CA GLN A 75 6.09 -3.93 -11.30
C GLN A 75 5.37 -3.48 -10.04
N ARG A 76 4.30 -4.19 -9.69
CA ARG A 76 3.51 -3.97 -8.47
C ARG A 76 4.21 -4.60 -7.26
N THR A 77 5.30 -4.00 -6.82
CA THR A 77 6.10 -4.50 -5.69
C THR A 77 6.17 -3.49 -4.55
N LEU A 78 6.27 -3.99 -3.32
CA LEU A 78 6.39 -3.13 -2.14
C LEU A 78 7.69 -2.29 -2.18
N GLN A 79 8.73 -2.79 -2.85
CA GLN A 79 10.01 -2.10 -3.02
C GLN A 79 9.86 -0.74 -3.74
N ARG A 80 8.83 -0.55 -4.57
CA ARG A 80 8.55 0.76 -5.19
C ARG A 80 8.27 1.86 -4.16
N PHE A 81 7.86 1.48 -2.95
CA PHE A 81 7.61 2.40 -1.84
C PHE A 81 8.83 2.63 -0.94
N SER A 82 9.94 1.91 -1.14
CA SER A 82 11.12 2.00 -0.28
C SER A 82 11.66 3.43 -0.16
N GLN A 83 11.72 4.17 -1.27
CA GLN A 83 12.26 5.53 -1.28
C GLN A 83 11.40 6.50 -0.47
N VAL A 84 10.07 6.44 -0.62
CA VAL A 84 9.15 7.36 0.08
C VAL A 84 9.02 7.00 1.56
N VAL A 85 9.10 5.73 1.91
CA VAL A 85 9.08 5.27 3.31
C VAL A 85 10.43 5.49 4.00
N GLY A 86 11.53 5.57 3.24
CA GLY A 86 12.88 5.74 3.78
C GLY A 86 13.49 4.45 4.34
N THR A 87 13.02 3.28 3.89
CA THR A 87 13.54 1.97 4.32
C THR A 87 13.51 0.95 3.18
N ASP A 88 14.36 -0.08 3.24
CA ASP A 88 14.35 -1.13 2.22
C ASP A 88 13.20 -2.12 2.45
N LEU A 89 12.18 -2.02 1.60
CA LEU A 89 11.01 -2.91 1.57
C LEU A 89 11.12 -4.05 0.55
N SER A 90 12.34 -4.34 0.06
CA SER A 90 12.59 -5.52 -0.77
C SER A 90 12.12 -6.80 -0.09
N THR A 91 11.73 -7.81 -0.86
CA THR A 91 11.30 -9.11 -0.34
C THR A 91 12.35 -9.75 0.58
N ALA A 92 13.63 -9.51 0.33
CA ALA A 92 14.72 -10.00 1.17
C ALA A 92 14.74 -9.36 2.57
N ARG A 93 14.35 -8.09 2.69
CA ARG A 93 14.40 -7.32 3.95
C ARG A 93 13.06 -7.29 4.67
N ALA A 94 11.96 -7.32 3.94
CA ALA A 94 10.61 -7.23 4.47
C ALA A 94 9.68 -8.37 3.96
N PRO A 95 10.06 -9.66 4.13
CA PRO A 95 9.32 -10.78 3.53
C PRO A 95 7.87 -10.88 4.01
N LYS A 96 7.60 -10.62 5.30
CA LYS A 96 6.25 -10.65 5.85
C LYS A 96 5.36 -9.51 5.34
N ALA A 97 5.93 -8.32 5.16
CA ALA A 97 5.20 -7.16 4.63
C ALA A 97 4.86 -7.36 3.15
N ASN A 98 5.79 -7.91 2.37
CA ASN A 98 5.52 -8.31 0.98
C ASN A 98 4.40 -9.37 0.94
N ALA A 99 4.47 -10.43 1.75
CA ALA A 99 3.42 -11.45 1.80
C ALA A 99 2.03 -10.89 2.17
N LEU A 100 1.96 -9.94 3.11
CA LEU A 100 0.72 -9.25 3.46
C LEU A 100 0.14 -8.48 2.26
N VAL A 101 0.98 -7.69 1.59
CA VAL A 101 0.56 -6.88 0.43
C VAL A 101 0.16 -7.76 -0.74
N ASP A 102 0.88 -8.85 -0.99
CA ASP A 102 0.56 -9.83 -2.03
C ASP A 102 -0.81 -10.47 -1.78
N LYS A 103 -1.07 -10.91 -0.54
CA LYS A 103 -2.37 -11.48 -0.14
C LYS A 103 -3.51 -10.47 -0.27
N ALA A 104 -3.35 -9.26 0.27
CA ALA A 104 -4.36 -8.21 0.15
C ALA A 104 -4.64 -7.81 -1.31
N THR A 105 -3.61 -7.84 -2.17
CA THR A 105 -3.75 -7.57 -3.61
C THR A 105 -4.51 -8.68 -4.32
N ALA A 106 -4.26 -9.94 -3.96
CA ALA A 106 -5.00 -11.09 -4.49
C ALA A 106 -6.49 -11.02 -4.11
N ASP A 107 -6.80 -10.74 -2.84
CA ASP A 107 -8.18 -10.56 -2.37
C ASP A 107 -8.88 -9.41 -3.12
N SER A 108 -8.20 -8.27 -3.27
CA SER A 108 -8.71 -7.13 -4.03
C SER A 108 -9.00 -7.48 -5.50
N ALA A 109 -8.11 -8.25 -6.14
CA ALA A 109 -8.28 -8.69 -7.52
C ALA A 109 -9.51 -9.58 -7.70
N ALA A 110 -9.78 -10.48 -6.75
CA ALA A 110 -10.97 -11.32 -6.76
C ALA A 110 -12.28 -10.49 -6.75
N ILE A 111 -12.25 -9.28 -6.18
CA ILE A 111 -13.40 -8.37 -6.11
C ILE A 111 -13.56 -7.56 -7.41
N PHE A 112 -12.48 -7.00 -7.96
CA PHE A 112 -12.61 -6.10 -9.12
C PHE A 112 -12.58 -6.78 -10.50
N LEU A 113 -12.05 -8.01 -10.62
CA LEU A 113 -12.04 -8.73 -11.90
C LEU A 113 -13.46 -9.01 -12.44
N PRO A 114 -14.45 -9.40 -11.62
CA PRO A 114 -15.85 -9.49 -12.06
C PRO A 114 -16.42 -8.16 -12.55
N ALA A 115 -16.10 -7.04 -11.89
CA ALA A 115 -16.56 -5.72 -12.31
C ALA A 115 -15.97 -5.33 -13.68
N LYS A 116 -14.68 -5.62 -13.90
CA LYS A 116 -14.03 -5.49 -15.22
C LYS A 116 -14.74 -6.29 -16.29
N ALA A 117 -15.09 -7.55 -16.00
CA ALA A 117 -15.81 -8.42 -16.92
C ALA A 117 -17.24 -7.93 -17.21
N LYS A 118 -17.91 -7.29 -16.24
CA LYS A 118 -19.25 -6.72 -16.44
C LYS A 118 -19.24 -5.50 -17.36
N TRP A 119 -18.30 -4.58 -17.17
CA TRP A 119 -18.28 -3.34 -17.94
C TRP A 119 -17.49 -3.40 -19.23
N GLN A 120 -16.54 -4.33 -19.34
CA GLN A 120 -15.73 -4.58 -20.54
C GLN A 120 -15.12 -3.32 -21.17
N ARG A 121 -14.78 -2.32 -20.34
CA ARG A 121 -14.20 -1.06 -20.82
C ARG A 121 -12.88 -1.36 -21.53
N LEU A 122 -12.76 -1.00 -22.80
CA LEU A 122 -11.53 -1.19 -23.56
C LEU A 122 -10.39 -0.34 -22.99
N ARG A 123 -9.16 -0.80 -23.20
CA ARG A 123 -7.96 0.00 -22.89
C ARG A 123 -7.81 1.11 -23.94
N PRO A 124 -7.28 2.29 -23.58
CA PRO A 124 -7.19 3.42 -24.52
C PRO A 124 -6.44 3.10 -25.82
N TYR A 125 -5.34 2.34 -25.76
CA TYR A 125 -4.58 1.95 -26.96
C TYR A 125 -5.30 0.97 -27.88
N VAL A 126 -6.34 0.28 -27.38
CA VAL A 126 -7.20 -0.58 -28.19
C VAL A 126 -8.27 0.28 -28.90
N GLN A 127 -8.84 1.25 -28.19
CA GLN A 127 -9.93 2.06 -28.68
C GLN A 127 -9.48 3.22 -29.59
N PHE A 128 -8.29 3.77 -29.35
CA PHE A 128 -7.80 5.00 -30.00
C PHE A 128 -6.40 4.79 -30.61
N PRO A 129 -6.29 4.67 -31.95
CA PRO A 129 -5.02 4.38 -32.65
C PRO A 129 -3.89 5.40 -32.43
N GLN A 130 -4.25 6.63 -32.06
CA GLN A 130 -3.31 7.71 -31.76
C GLN A 130 -2.57 7.54 -30.42
N ILE A 131 -3.05 6.68 -29.52
CA ILE A 131 -2.39 6.39 -28.25
C ILE A 131 -1.22 5.44 -28.47
N LYS A 132 -0.02 5.86 -28.05
CA LYS A 132 1.23 5.10 -28.16
C LYS A 132 1.73 4.74 -26.77
N LEU A 133 1.78 3.43 -26.51
CA LEU A 133 2.26 2.87 -25.26
C LEU A 133 3.75 3.14 -25.05
N VAL A 134 4.11 3.31 -23.78
CA VAL A 134 5.50 3.37 -23.32
C VAL A 134 5.82 2.30 -22.28
N VAL A 135 4.82 1.46 -21.96
CA VAL A 135 4.89 0.31 -21.06
C VAL A 135 4.31 -0.91 -21.79
N PRO A 136 4.60 -2.15 -21.34
CA PRO A 136 3.97 -3.34 -21.89
C PRO A 136 2.44 -3.26 -21.84
N PRO A 137 1.73 -3.77 -22.87
CA PRO A 137 0.28 -3.80 -22.87
C PRO A 137 -0.27 -4.79 -21.84
N GLU A 138 -1.46 -4.50 -21.34
CA GLU A 138 -2.21 -5.36 -20.41
C GLU A 138 -3.33 -6.10 -21.16
N ASP A 139 -3.56 -7.37 -20.87
CA ASP A 139 -4.55 -8.19 -21.59
C ASP A 139 -5.97 -8.15 -21.00
N THR A 140 -6.18 -7.42 -19.90
CA THR A 140 -7.48 -7.29 -19.22
C THR A 140 -8.21 -5.97 -19.54
N TYR A 141 -9.53 -5.91 -19.29
CA TYR A 141 -10.32 -4.67 -19.40
C TYR A 141 -9.81 -3.55 -18.48
N SER A 142 -10.10 -2.31 -18.82
CA SER A 142 -9.45 -1.14 -18.21
C SER A 142 -10.06 -0.68 -16.87
N TYR A 143 -11.35 -0.91 -16.62
CA TYR A 143 -12.06 -0.32 -15.48
C TYR A 143 -12.67 -1.34 -14.50
N PRO A 144 -12.39 -1.19 -13.18
CA PRO A 144 -11.45 -0.24 -12.56
C PRO A 144 -9.99 -0.64 -12.80
N SER A 145 -9.02 0.23 -12.50
CA SER A 145 -7.58 -0.07 -12.69
C SER A 145 -7.01 -0.91 -11.54
N GLY A 146 -6.40 -2.06 -11.85
CA GLY A 146 -5.76 -2.93 -10.87
C GLY A 146 -4.44 -2.37 -10.32
N HIS A 147 -3.60 -1.75 -11.16
CA HIS A 147 -2.38 -1.07 -10.70
C HIS A 147 -2.69 0.10 -9.78
N ALA A 148 -3.74 0.87 -10.07
CA ALA A 148 -4.16 1.97 -9.18
C ALA A 148 -4.70 1.44 -7.84
N ALA A 149 -5.49 0.35 -7.87
CA ALA A 149 -5.97 -0.30 -6.65
C ALA A 149 -4.81 -0.83 -5.79
N PHE A 150 -3.81 -1.48 -6.40
CA PHE A 150 -2.59 -1.91 -5.72
C PHE A 150 -1.83 -0.73 -5.10
N GLY A 151 -1.58 0.33 -5.88
CA GLY A 151 -0.82 1.48 -5.42
C GLY A 151 -1.48 2.18 -4.24
N MET A 152 -2.79 2.43 -4.35
CA MET A 152 -3.56 3.07 -3.29
C MET A 152 -3.70 2.17 -2.05
N GLY A 153 -4.04 0.89 -2.23
CA GLY A 153 -4.17 -0.06 -1.13
C GLY A 153 -2.86 -0.23 -0.36
N THR A 154 -1.74 -0.37 -1.07
CA THR A 154 -0.41 -0.48 -0.46
C THR A 154 -0.02 0.80 0.28
N ALA A 155 -0.30 1.98 -0.31
CA ALA A 155 -0.06 3.26 0.36
C ALA A 155 -0.86 3.40 1.66
N ILE A 156 -2.14 2.98 1.68
CA ILE A 156 -2.97 2.97 2.89
C ILE A 156 -2.38 2.02 3.93
N LEU A 157 -2.03 0.78 3.56
CA LEU A 157 -1.44 -0.20 4.47
C LEU A 157 -0.14 0.30 5.10
N LEU A 158 0.73 0.95 4.30
CA LEU A 158 1.94 1.59 4.81
C LEU A 158 1.62 2.80 5.70
N ALA A 159 0.65 3.63 5.34
CA ALA A 159 0.25 4.79 6.14
C ALA A 159 -0.32 4.38 7.52
N LEU A 160 -0.98 3.23 7.63
CA LEU A 160 -1.41 2.70 8.93
C LEU A 160 -0.22 2.45 9.88
N SER A 161 0.96 2.10 9.36
CA SER A 161 2.18 2.03 10.19
C SER A 161 2.68 3.41 10.63
N ALA A 162 2.47 4.46 9.83
CA ALA A 162 2.76 5.83 10.23
C ALA A 162 1.82 6.32 11.35
N VAL A 163 0.57 5.83 11.43
CA VAL A 163 -0.31 6.07 12.58
C VAL A 163 0.30 5.51 13.86
N ALA A 164 0.97 4.35 13.81
CA ALA A 164 1.71 3.82 14.97
C ALA A 164 2.92 4.69 15.33
N MET A 165 3.62 5.26 14.33
CA MET A 165 4.71 6.21 14.56
C MET A 165 4.22 7.53 15.18
N VAL A 166 3.12 8.10 14.69
CA VAL A 166 2.48 9.28 15.30
C VAL A 166 1.97 8.94 16.68
N ALA A 167 1.40 7.75 16.92
CA ALA A 167 1.02 7.29 18.25
C ALA A 167 2.23 7.18 19.21
N MET A 168 3.42 6.83 18.70
CA MET A 168 4.67 6.86 19.46
C MET A 168 5.20 8.29 19.66
N MET A 169 5.12 9.16 18.66
CA MET A 169 5.49 10.58 18.79
C MET A 169 4.57 11.30 19.79
N MET A 170 3.29 10.96 19.80
CA MET A 170 2.32 11.39 20.81
C MET A 170 2.66 10.93 22.23
N ARG A 171 3.69 10.10 22.44
CA ARG A 171 4.23 9.77 23.78
C ARG A 171 5.44 10.65 24.15
N ASN A 172 6.00 11.43 23.24
CA ASN A 172 7.09 12.36 23.49
C ASN A 172 6.53 13.72 23.95
N PRO A 173 6.84 14.19 25.17
CA PRO A 173 6.33 15.48 25.68
C PRO A 173 6.66 16.67 24.77
N ALA A 174 7.87 16.72 24.19
CA ALA A 174 8.25 17.82 23.29
C ALA A 174 7.38 17.83 22.02
N PHE A 175 7.09 16.66 21.45
CA PHE A 175 6.19 16.56 20.29
C PHE A 175 4.75 16.97 20.66
N GLN A 176 4.27 16.64 21.86
CA GLN A 176 2.96 17.09 22.33
C GLN A 176 2.90 18.62 22.47
N ASP A 177 3.95 19.23 23.00
CA ASP A 177 4.07 20.68 23.15
C ASP A 177 4.12 21.38 21.79
N ASP A 178 4.93 20.89 20.86
CA ASP A 178 5.05 21.41 19.50
C ASP A 178 3.73 21.27 18.73
N LEU A 179 3.07 20.10 18.83
CA LEU A 179 1.77 19.88 18.19
C LEU A 179 0.68 20.78 18.77
N LYS A 180 0.71 21.04 20.08
CA LYS A 180 -0.21 21.98 20.75
C LYS A 180 0.02 23.41 20.25
N ALA A 181 1.27 23.85 20.15
CA ALA A 181 1.64 25.16 19.63
C ALA A 181 1.19 25.35 18.17
N ALA A 182 1.52 24.40 17.29
CA ALA A 182 1.14 24.42 15.88
C ALA A 182 -0.40 24.44 15.70
N ARG A 183 -1.14 23.68 16.52
CA ARG A 183 -2.61 23.70 16.49
C ARG A 183 -3.17 25.06 16.93
N ALA A 184 -2.59 25.71 17.93
CA ALA A 184 -3.00 27.04 18.36
C ALA A 184 -2.76 28.08 17.26
N GLU A 185 -1.59 28.02 16.61
CA GLU A 185 -1.22 28.89 15.49
C GLU A 185 -2.20 28.74 14.31
N VAL A 186 -2.41 27.51 13.82
CA VAL A 186 -3.33 27.25 12.70
C VAL A 186 -4.76 27.71 13.03
N ARG A 187 -5.23 27.50 14.26
CA ARG A 187 -6.57 27.96 14.67
C ARG A 187 -6.69 29.47 14.68
N SER A 188 -5.65 30.17 15.13
CA SER A 188 -5.58 31.63 15.08
C SER A 188 -5.68 32.13 13.63
N LEU A 189 -4.89 31.53 12.72
CA LEU A 189 -4.92 31.86 11.29
C LEU A 189 -6.30 31.61 10.65
N LEU A 190 -7.07 30.67 11.18
CA LEU A 190 -8.41 30.33 10.72
C LEU A 190 -9.53 31.06 11.47
N ASN A 191 -9.23 32.00 12.38
CA ASN A 191 -10.20 32.69 13.25
C ASN A 191 -11.12 31.75 14.06
N LEU A 192 -10.59 30.59 14.47
CA LEU A 192 -11.32 29.61 15.29
C LEU A 192 -11.12 29.88 16.78
N PRO A 193 -12.12 29.60 17.65
CA PRO A 193 -11.98 29.77 19.10
C PRO A 193 -10.85 28.88 19.67
N PRO A 194 -10.23 29.22 20.81
CA PRO A 194 -9.18 28.41 21.41
C PRO A 194 -9.68 27.01 21.80
N LEU A 195 -8.79 26.02 21.78
CA LEU A 195 -9.14 24.65 22.21
C LEU A 195 -9.28 24.59 23.74
N PRO A 196 -10.26 23.84 24.28
CA PRO A 196 -10.32 23.52 25.71
C PRO A 196 -9.03 22.83 26.17
N GLN A 197 -8.59 23.10 27.41
CA GLN A 197 -7.33 22.56 27.94
C GLN A 197 -7.28 21.02 28.01
N ASP A 198 -8.45 20.36 28.04
CA ASP A 198 -8.59 18.89 28.17
C ASP A 198 -8.93 18.18 26.84
N ALA A 199 -8.81 18.85 25.70
CA ALA A 199 -9.34 18.36 24.41
C ALA A 199 -8.51 17.23 23.75
N LEU A 200 -7.38 16.81 24.32
CA LEU A 200 -6.64 15.64 23.84
C LEU A 200 -6.93 14.46 24.77
N PRO A 201 -7.61 13.39 24.29
CA PRO A 201 -7.78 12.19 25.10
C PRO A 201 -6.41 11.61 25.44
N ALA A 202 -6.18 11.32 26.73
CA ALA A 202 -5.00 10.58 27.14
C ALA A 202 -4.96 9.25 26.39
N LEU A 203 -3.86 8.97 25.69
CA LEU A 203 -3.71 7.68 25.04
C LEU A 203 -3.69 6.59 26.12
N PRO A 204 -4.43 5.48 25.94
CA PRO A 204 -4.43 4.40 26.92
C PRO A 204 -3.00 3.85 27.09
N SER A 205 -2.58 3.68 28.35
CA SER A 205 -1.31 3.04 28.67
C SER A 205 -1.31 1.60 28.16
N PRO A 206 -0.26 1.13 27.46
CA PRO A 206 -0.19 -0.25 27.02
C PRO A 206 -0.07 -1.17 28.24
N SER A 207 -0.95 -2.15 28.36
CA SER A 207 -0.72 -3.31 29.23
C SER A 207 0.42 -4.14 28.62
N ILE A 208 1.65 -3.88 29.05
CA ILE A 208 2.73 -4.85 28.86
C ILE A 208 2.46 -5.96 29.85
N VAL A 209 1.78 -7.03 29.41
CA VAL A 209 1.84 -8.30 30.12
C VAL A 209 3.26 -8.82 29.89
N PRO A 210 4.10 -8.95 30.92
CA PRO A 210 5.41 -9.57 30.75
C PRO A 210 5.15 -11.03 30.33
N THR A 211 5.65 -11.43 29.16
CA THR A 211 5.71 -12.83 28.79
C THR A 211 6.52 -13.53 29.89
N GLN A 212 5.86 -14.30 30.74
CA GLN A 212 6.56 -15.13 31.71
C GLN A 212 7.41 -16.13 30.90
N ALA A 213 8.72 -16.07 31.07
CA ALA A 213 9.61 -17.11 30.60
C ALA A 213 9.26 -18.38 31.38
N GLU A 214 8.64 -19.36 30.73
CA GLU A 214 8.51 -20.71 31.27
C GLU A 214 9.91 -21.29 31.47
N ALA A 215 10.24 -21.62 32.71
CA ALA A 215 11.46 -22.35 33.06
C ALA A 215 11.41 -23.75 32.43
N PRO A 216 12.55 -24.29 31.96
CA PRO A 216 12.58 -25.61 31.35
C PRO A 216 12.23 -26.68 32.38
N ALA A 217 11.26 -27.52 32.05
CA ALA A 217 10.87 -28.67 32.85
C ALA A 217 12.06 -29.61 33.03
N THR A 218 12.38 -29.91 34.29
CA THR A 218 13.36 -30.94 34.66
C THR A 218 12.80 -32.32 34.31
N ALA A 219 13.45 -33.01 33.38
CA ALA A 219 13.18 -34.41 33.08
C ALA A 219 13.68 -35.29 34.24
N LYS A 220 12.82 -36.18 34.73
CA LYS A 220 13.18 -37.36 35.52
C LYS A 220 13.31 -38.56 34.59
#